data_AF-A0AAW1Y5I7-F1
#
_entry.id   AF-A0AAW1Y5I7-F1
#
_cell.length_a   1.000
_cell.length_b   1.000
_cell.length_c   1.000
_cell.angle_alpha   90.00
_cell.angle_beta   90.00
_cell.angle_gamma   90.00
#
_symmetry.space_group_name_H-M   'P 1'
#
loop_
_entity.id
_entity.type
_entity.pdbx_description
1 polymer ?
#
loop_
_entity_poly.entity_id
_entity_poly.type
_entity_poly.pdbx_seq_one_letter_code
_entity_poly.pdbx_strand_id
1 'polypeptide(L)'
;MAYHTRSNSFPSRPHPIIQEVDEHLRRLRSSEITSTSSSSISHKLSGLQDLHDCVDRLLQLPLTKQALAQEQHQKWANELLDGSLRLMDVCSTSKEALLKTKDCLQDLQSIIRRRGGESGVVTSEVTKYLTSRKMVKR
;
A
#
# COMPACT_ATOMS: atom_id res chain seq x y z
N MET A 1 -10.82 61.20 14.33
CA MET A 1 -10.19 60.32 13.33
C MET A 1 -10.36 58.89 13.83
N ALA A 2 -11.18 58.09 13.16
CA ALA A 2 -11.43 56.70 13.53
C ALA A 2 -10.28 55.83 12.99
N TYR A 3 -9.52 55.21 13.89
CA TYR A 3 -8.46 54.26 13.52
C TYR A 3 -9.11 52.91 13.21
N HIS A 4 -9.10 52.51 11.93
CA HIS A 4 -9.45 51.16 11.54
C HIS A 4 -8.24 50.25 11.76
N THR A 5 -8.29 49.46 12.84
CA THR A 5 -7.37 48.34 13.04
C THR A 5 -7.64 47.28 11.98
N ARG A 6 -6.79 47.20 10.96
CA ARG A 6 -6.82 46.10 9.98
C ARG A 6 -6.08 44.90 10.57
N SER A 7 -6.81 43.82 10.85
CA SER A 7 -6.22 42.54 11.25
C SER A 7 -5.50 41.91 10.07
N ASN A 8 -4.21 41.62 10.24
CA ASN A 8 -3.43 40.86 9.28
C ASN A 8 -3.61 39.36 9.61
N SER A 9 -4.48 38.66 8.88
CA SER A 9 -4.55 37.19 8.98
C SER A 9 -3.35 36.58 8.27
N PHE A 10 -2.47 35.92 9.03
CA PHE A 10 -1.47 35.02 8.45
C PHE A 10 -2.16 33.82 7.79
N PRO A 11 -1.60 33.25 6.71
CA PRO A 11 -2.12 32.04 6.12
C PRO A 11 -2.18 30.93 7.18
N SER A 12 -3.31 30.24 7.26
CA SER A 12 -3.51 29.11 8.16
C SER A 12 -2.49 28.01 7.84
N ARG A 13 -1.75 27.57 8.85
CA ARG A 13 -0.83 26.44 8.71
C ARG A 13 -1.65 25.17 8.44
N PRO A 14 -1.29 24.35 7.44
CA PRO A 14 -2.00 23.11 7.18
C PRO A 14 -1.94 22.20 8.41
N HIS A 15 -3.01 21.42 8.62
CA HIS A 15 -3.10 20.49 9.73
C HIS A 15 -1.95 19.47 9.64
N PRO A 16 -1.26 19.12 10.75
CA PRO A 16 -0.09 18.25 10.74
C PRO A 16 -0.33 16.90 10.06
N ILE A 17 -1.55 16.37 10.16
CA ILE A 17 -1.96 15.13 9.49
C ILE A 17 -1.87 15.18 7.95
N ILE A 18 -2.08 16.35 7.34
CA ILE A 18 -2.00 16.53 5.89
C ILE A 18 -0.54 16.40 5.45
N GLN A 19 0.37 16.93 6.28
CA GLN A 19 1.81 16.79 6.08
C GLN A 19 2.27 15.33 6.18
N GLU A 20 1.69 14.59 7.13
CA GLU A 20 1.97 13.16 7.33
C GLU A 20 1.50 12.31 6.12
N VAL A 21 0.28 12.56 5.63
CA VAL A 21 -0.24 11.90 4.41
C VAL A 21 0.66 12.15 3.20
N ASP A 22 1.09 13.40 2.98
CA ASP A 22 1.97 13.75 1.85
C ASP A 22 3.35 13.08 1.96
N GLU A 23 3.89 12.97 3.16
CA GLU A 23 5.14 12.23 3.41
C GLU A 23 5.01 10.75 3.04
N HIS A 24 3.95 10.08 3.49
CA HIS A 24 3.73 8.67 3.17
C HIS A 24 3.54 8.43 1.67
N LEU A 25 2.80 9.31 0.99
CA LEU A 25 2.64 9.27 -0.48
C LEU A 25 3.98 9.43 -1.20
N ARG A 26 4.81 10.39 -0.77
CA ARG A 26 6.12 10.64 -1.38
C ARG A 26 7.06 9.45 -1.21
N ARG A 27 7.08 8.85 -0.01
CA ARG A 27 7.86 7.66 0.29
C ARG A 27 7.45 6.47 -0.58
N LEU A 28 6.14 6.23 -0.72
CA LEU A 28 5.62 5.17 -1.59
C LEU A 28 6.00 5.39 -3.06
N ARG A 29 5.89 6.62 -3.56
CA ARG A 29 6.26 6.98 -4.94
C ARG A 29 7.75 6.80 -5.20
N SER A 30 8.61 7.20 -4.27
CA SER A 30 10.07 7.03 -4.40
C SER A 30 10.49 5.55 -4.47
N SER A 31 9.71 4.65 -3.87
CA SER A 31 9.97 3.21 -3.86
C SER A 31 9.63 2.52 -5.19
N GLU A 32 8.97 3.21 -6.12
CA GLU A 32 8.63 2.69 -7.45
C GLU A 32 9.87 2.47 -8.32
N ILE A 33 10.88 3.33 -8.20
CA ILE A 33 12.00 3.46 -9.16
C ILE A 33 13.06 2.35 -8.99
N THR A 34 13.10 1.64 -7.85
CA THR A 34 14.23 0.77 -7.46
C THR A 34 13.90 -0.71 -7.23
N SER A 35 12.68 -1.16 -7.53
CA SER A 35 12.11 -2.34 -6.85
C SER A 35 11.98 -3.62 -7.70
N THR A 36 13.01 -4.47 -7.69
CA THR A 36 12.96 -5.86 -8.22
C THR A 36 13.14 -6.96 -7.17
N SER A 37 13.30 -6.60 -5.89
CA SER A 37 13.64 -7.48 -4.76
C SER A 37 12.45 -7.74 -3.81
N SER A 38 12.39 -8.92 -3.20
CA SER A 38 11.32 -9.33 -2.27
C SER A 38 11.21 -8.43 -1.02
N SER A 39 12.33 -7.89 -0.53
CA SER A 39 12.35 -6.94 0.59
C SER A 39 11.58 -5.65 0.29
N SER A 40 11.54 -5.24 -0.98
CA SER A 40 10.80 -4.05 -1.40
C SER A 40 9.29 -4.24 -1.25
N ILE A 41 8.75 -5.44 -1.49
CA ILE A 41 7.29 -5.68 -1.43
C ILE A 41 6.78 -5.50 0.00
N SER A 42 7.45 -6.08 1.00
CA SER A 42 7.08 -5.92 2.41
C SER A 42 7.14 -4.45 2.84
N HIS A 43 8.19 -3.72 2.47
CA HIS A 43 8.29 -2.28 2.77
C HIS A 43 7.20 -1.46 2.09
N LYS A 44 6.83 -1.77 0.84
CA LYS A 44 5.72 -1.11 0.14
C LYS A 44 4.38 -1.38 0.81
N LEU A 45 4.11 -2.63 1.21
CA LEU A 45 2.87 -2.99 1.91
C LEU A 45 2.78 -2.32 3.29
N SER A 46 3.88 -2.29 4.05
CA SER A 46 3.93 -1.52 5.30
C SER A 46 3.72 -0.02 5.06
N GLY A 47 4.29 0.53 3.98
CA GLY A 47 4.09 1.92 3.62
C GLY A 47 2.64 2.25 3.25
N LEU A 48 1.92 1.31 2.61
CA LEU A 48 0.49 1.42 2.32
C LEU A 48 -0.35 1.38 3.60
N GLN A 49 0.03 0.54 4.57
CA GLN A 49 -0.60 0.50 5.88
C GLN A 49 -0.45 1.84 6.61
N ASP A 50 0.76 2.38 6.70
CA ASP A 50 1.00 3.68 7.34
C ASP A 50 0.17 4.80 6.69
N LEU A 51 0.09 4.82 5.35
CA LEU A 51 -0.73 5.77 4.60
C LEU A 51 -2.21 5.61 4.94
N HIS A 52 -2.70 4.38 4.96
CA HIS A 52 -4.09 4.07 5.30
C HIS A 52 -4.43 4.55 6.72
N ASP A 53 -3.57 4.29 7.70
CA ASP A 53 -3.78 4.72 9.09
C ASP A 53 -3.77 6.25 9.23
N CYS A 54 -2.97 6.95 8.42
CA CYS A 54 -3.01 8.41 8.34
C CYS A 54 -4.31 8.94 7.73
N VAL A 55 -4.77 8.33 6.64
CA VAL A 55 -6.02 8.69 5.98
C VAL A 55 -7.21 8.42 6.89
N ASP A 56 -7.24 7.28 7.59
CA ASP A 56 -8.30 6.96 8.55
C ASP A 56 -8.37 8.01 9.66
N ARG A 57 -7.23 8.38 10.26
CA ARG A 57 -7.17 9.47 11.25
C ARG A 57 -7.65 10.81 10.68
N LEU A 58 -7.34 11.12 9.40
CA LEU A 58 -7.81 12.34 8.72
C LEU A 58 -9.33 12.33 8.52
N LEU A 59 -9.89 11.19 8.14
CA LEU A 59 -11.33 10.99 7.97
C LEU A 59 -12.09 11.01 9.29
N GLN A 60 -11.42 10.66 10.40
CA GLN A 60 -12.02 10.73 11.72
C GLN A 60 -12.20 12.16 12.26
N LEU A 61 -11.49 13.16 11.70
CA LEU A 61 -11.59 14.55 12.13
C LEU A 61 -13.01 15.12 11.91
N PRO A 62 -13.55 15.89 12.88
CA PRO A 62 -14.90 16.45 12.78
C PRO A 62 -15.12 17.29 11.52
N LEU A 63 -14.13 18.12 11.15
CA LEU A 63 -14.19 18.98 9.97
C LEU A 63 -14.24 18.16 8.68
N THR A 64 -13.46 17.09 8.60
CA THR A 64 -13.45 16.19 7.44
C THR A 64 -14.78 15.44 7.33
N LYS A 65 -15.32 14.93 8.44
CA LYS A 65 -16.64 14.27 8.47
C LYS A 65 -17.75 15.22 8.04
N GLN A 66 -17.74 16.45 8.54
CA GLN A 66 -18.74 17.46 8.18
C GLN A 66 -18.65 17.82 6.69
N ALA A 67 -17.42 17.99 6.16
CA ALA A 67 -17.21 18.26 4.75
C ALA A 67 -17.70 17.09 3.88
N LEU A 68 -17.39 15.85 4.25
CA LEU A 68 -17.83 14.66 3.50
C LEU A 68 -19.35 14.42 3.55
N ALA A 69 -20.02 14.86 4.63
CA ALA A 69 -21.46 14.72 4.78
C ALA A 69 -22.27 15.73 3.93
N GLN A 70 -21.65 16.80 3.45
CA GLN A 70 -22.33 17.74 2.55
C GLN A 70 -22.45 17.14 1.15
N GLU A 71 -23.66 17.17 0.56
CA GLU A 71 -23.93 16.64 -0.78
C GLU A 71 -23.02 17.25 -1.87
N GLN A 72 -22.58 18.50 -1.72
CA GLN A 72 -21.65 19.15 -2.65
C GLN A 72 -20.30 18.41 -2.77
N HIS A 73 -19.93 17.59 -1.78
CA HIS A 73 -18.69 16.83 -1.73
C HIS A 73 -18.88 15.34 -2.08
N GLN A 74 -20.07 14.92 -2.52
CA GLN A 74 -20.34 13.52 -2.89
C GLN A 74 -19.39 13.00 -3.98
N LYS A 75 -19.05 13.84 -4.97
CA LYS A 75 -18.08 13.47 -6.01
C LYS A 75 -16.71 13.14 -5.43
N TRP A 76 -16.21 13.98 -4.53
CA TRP A 76 -14.93 13.78 -3.85
C TRP A 76 -14.95 12.54 -2.95
N ALA A 77 -16.06 12.30 -2.24
CA ALA A 77 -16.24 11.10 -1.44
C ALA A 77 -16.21 9.82 -2.29
N ASN A 78 -16.87 9.84 -3.46
CA ASN A 78 -16.86 8.72 -4.40
C ASN A 78 -15.46 8.48 -5.00
N GLU A 79 -14.73 9.53 -5.36
CA GLU A 79 -13.35 9.40 -5.88
C GLU A 79 -12.40 8.83 -4.81
N LEU A 80 -12.53 9.27 -3.56
CA LEU A 80 -11.77 8.72 -2.43
C LEU A 80 -12.09 7.24 -2.21
N LEU A 81 -13.38 6.87 -2.27
CA LEU A 81 -13.82 5.49 -2.12
C LEU A 81 -13.29 4.61 -3.27
N ASP A 82 -13.39 5.06 -4.51
CA ASP A 82 -12.85 4.36 -5.69
C ASP A 82 -11.34 4.15 -5.56
N GLY A 83 -10.59 5.19 -5.15
CA GLY A 83 -9.16 5.07 -4.87
C GLY A 83 -8.85 4.04 -3.78
N SER A 84 -9.65 4.00 -2.72
CA SER A 84 -9.51 3.03 -1.62
C SER A 84 -9.80 1.60 -2.06
N LEU A 85 -10.81 1.39 -2.91
CA LEU A 85 -11.13 0.09 -3.50
C LEU A 85 -9.99 -0.42 -4.38
N ARG A 86 -9.46 0.42 -5.27
CA ARG A 86 -8.30 0.06 -6.11
C ARG A 86 -7.08 -0.33 -5.27
N LEU A 87 -6.84 0.37 -4.16
CA LEU A 87 -5.76 0.02 -3.24
C LEU A 87 -5.99 -1.36 -2.60
N MET A 88 -7.22 -1.63 -2.16
CA MET A 88 -7.60 -2.93 -1.62
C MET A 88 -7.42 -4.06 -2.63
N ASP A 89 -7.77 -3.84 -3.90
CA ASP A 89 -7.57 -4.81 -4.98
C ASP A 89 -6.09 -5.15 -5.15
N VAL A 90 -5.22 -4.14 -5.20
CA VAL A 90 -3.75 -4.32 -5.27
C VAL A 90 -3.23 -5.12 -4.07
N CYS A 91 -3.69 -4.81 -2.86
CA CYS A 91 -3.34 -5.55 -1.65
C CYS A 91 -3.83 -7.01 -1.70
N SER A 92 -5.04 -7.24 -2.23
CA SER A 92 -5.61 -8.58 -2.40
C SER A 92 -4.79 -9.41 -3.37
N THR A 93 -4.50 -8.89 -4.57
CA THR A 93 -3.65 -9.56 -5.56
C THR A 93 -2.25 -9.82 -5.00
N SER A 94 -1.68 -8.87 -4.26
CA SER A 94 -0.38 -9.04 -3.59
C SER A 94 -0.41 -10.19 -2.57
N LYS A 95 -1.50 -10.29 -1.78
CA LYS A 95 -1.70 -11.38 -0.82
C LYS A 95 -1.81 -12.73 -1.52
N GLU A 96 -2.61 -12.83 -2.59
CA GLU A 96 -2.75 -14.06 -3.39
C GLU A 96 -1.42 -14.52 -3.98
N ALA A 97 -0.64 -13.59 -4.54
CA ALA A 97 0.70 -13.84 -5.06
C ALA A 97 1.67 -14.39 -3.98
N LEU A 98 1.63 -13.81 -2.78
CA LEU A 98 2.43 -14.27 -1.64
C LEU A 98 2.00 -15.66 -1.16
N LEU A 99 0.69 -15.92 -1.07
CA LEU A 99 0.16 -17.23 -0.70
C LEU A 99 0.57 -18.30 -1.71
N LYS A 100 0.43 -18.03 -3.01
CA LYS A 100 0.89 -18.95 -4.07
C LYS A 100 2.39 -19.24 -3.97
N THR A 101 3.20 -18.22 -3.67
CA THR A 101 4.65 -18.39 -3.47
C THR A 101 4.95 -19.25 -2.25
N LYS A 102 4.21 -19.07 -1.15
CA LYS A 102 4.31 -19.89 0.05
C LYS A 102 3.96 -21.34 -0.23
N ASP A 103 2.86 -21.60 -0.94
CA ASP A 103 2.41 -22.97 -1.26
C ASP A 103 3.47 -23.69 -2.11
N CYS A 104 4.00 -23.03 -3.15
CA CYS A 104 5.08 -23.60 -3.96
C CYS A 104 6.35 -23.91 -3.14
N LEU A 105 6.69 -23.09 -2.13
CA LEU A 105 7.82 -23.37 -1.24
C LEU A 105 7.56 -24.57 -0.33
N GLN A 106 6.33 -24.70 0.19
CA GLN A 106 5.94 -25.83 1.04
C GLN A 106 5.92 -27.15 0.26
N ASP A 107 5.44 -27.13 -0.99
CA ASP A 107 5.50 -28.27 -1.90
C ASP A 107 6.95 -28.70 -2.16
N LEU A 108 7.81 -27.74 -2.52
CA LEU A 108 9.23 -27.99 -2.76
C LEU A 108 9.91 -28.59 -1.52
N GLN A 109 9.67 -28.03 -0.34
CA GLN A 109 10.21 -28.54 0.93
C GLN A 109 9.73 -29.97 1.21
N SER A 110 8.45 -30.26 0.94
CA SER A 110 7.86 -31.57 1.14
C SER A 110 8.49 -32.63 0.21
N ILE A 111 8.76 -32.27 -1.04
CA ILE A 111 9.42 -33.16 -2.02
C ILE A 111 10.85 -33.45 -1.60
N ILE A 112 11.61 -32.42 -1.22
CA ILE A 112 12.99 -32.57 -0.72
C ILE A 112 13.03 -33.53 0.48
N ARG A 113 12.10 -33.37 1.43
CA ARG A 113 12.01 -34.23 2.61
C ARG A 113 11.67 -35.69 2.27
N ARG A 114 10.77 -35.94 1.31
CA ARG A 114 10.31 -37.30 0.95
C ARG A 114 11.30 -38.07 0.08
N ARG A 115 11.97 -37.40 -0.87
CA ARG A 115 12.90 -38.04 -1.83
C ARG A 115 14.36 -38.03 -1.42
N GLY A 116 14.68 -37.58 -0.21
CA GLY A 116 16.04 -37.67 0.34
C GLY A 116 17.11 -36.96 -0.52
N GLY A 117 16.74 -35.91 -1.26
CA GLY A 117 17.70 -35.18 -2.09
C GLY A 117 18.07 -35.83 -3.43
N GLU A 118 17.26 -36.73 -3.98
CA GLU A 118 17.41 -37.20 -5.37
C GLU A 118 17.58 -35.99 -6.32
N SER A 119 18.82 -35.77 -6.77
CA SER A 119 19.24 -34.50 -7.36
C SER A 119 18.41 -34.11 -8.59
N GLY A 120 17.93 -35.08 -9.39
CA GLY A 120 17.16 -34.81 -10.60
C GLY A 120 15.72 -34.35 -10.34
N VAL A 121 15.07 -34.85 -9.27
CA VAL A 121 13.69 -34.42 -8.94
C VAL A 121 13.70 -33.10 -8.20
N VAL A 122 14.68 -32.89 -7.33
CA VAL A 122 14.84 -31.62 -6.63
C VAL A 122 15.13 -30.48 -7.63
N THR A 123 16.02 -30.68 -8.61
CA THR A 123 16.30 -29.65 -9.63
C THR A 123 15.08 -29.32 -10.47
N SER A 124 14.28 -30.31 -10.86
CA SER A 124 13.03 -30.11 -11.61
C SER A 124 11.97 -29.30 -10.83
N GLU A 125 11.82 -29.55 -9.52
CA GLU A 125 10.85 -28.80 -8.71
C GLU A 125 11.35 -27.39 -8.38
N VAL A 126 12.66 -27.21 -8.21
CA VAL A 126 13.28 -25.88 -8.08
C VAL A 126 13.06 -25.05 -9.35
N THR A 127 13.23 -25.62 -10.54
CA THR A 127 12.99 -24.90 -11.80
C THR A 127 11.51 -24.54 -11.97
N LYS A 128 10.60 -25.43 -11.58
CA LYS A 128 9.15 -25.14 -11.53
C LYS A 128 8.84 -23.99 -10.58
N TYR A 129 9.35 -24.00 -9.35
CA TYR A 129 9.22 -22.88 -8.40
C TYR A 129 9.75 -21.56 -8.98
N LEU A 130 10.97 -21.57 -9.55
CA LEU A 130 11.57 -20.37 -10.15
C LEU A 130 10.73 -19.82 -11.31
N THR A 131 10.09 -20.71 -12.09
CA THR A 131 9.22 -20.32 -13.20
C THR A 131 7.91 -19.72 -12.69
N SER A 132 7.26 -20.36 -11.70
CA SER A 132 6.07 -19.82 -11.04
C SER A 132 6.34 -18.45 -10.41
N ARG A 133 7.50 -18.27 -9.77
CA ARG A 133 7.91 -16.99 -9.17
C ARG A 133 8.16 -15.89 -10.21
N LYS A 134 8.61 -16.23 -11.42
CA LYS A 134 8.76 -15.27 -12.52
C LYS A 134 7.41 -14.78 -13.05
N MET A 135 6.37 -15.63 -13.04
CA MET A 135 5.03 -15.24 -13.49
C MET A 135 4.35 -14.24 -12.54
N VAL A 136 4.74 -14.22 -11.27
CA VAL A 136 4.24 -13.29 -10.25
C VAL A 136 4.87 -11.88 -10.39
N LYS A 137 5.91 -11.71 -11.22
CA LYS A 137 6.58 -10.42 -11.44
C LYS A 137 5.97 -9.55 -12.55
N ARG A 138 4.79 -9.91 -13.06
CA ARG A 138 4.09 -9.13 -14.10
C ARG A 138 2.93 -8.36 -13.52
#